data_AF-A0A2L2Z3I8-F1
#
_entry.id   AF-A0A2L2Z3I8-F1
#
_cell.length_a   1.000
_cell.length_b   1.000
_cell.length_c   1.000
_cell.angle_alpha   90.00
_cell.angle_beta   90.00
_cell.angle_gamma   90.00
#
_symmetry.space_group_name_H-M   'P 1'
#
loop_
_entity.id
_entity.type
_entity.pdbx_description
1 polymer ?
#
loop_
_entity_poly.entity_id
_entity_poly.type
_entity_poly.pdbx_seq_one_letter_code
_entity_poly.pdbx_strand_id
1 'polypeptide(L)' 'YTSFCPVRPSGRSAYMGSDEFAGPQMFGIDPSGTSLGYFGCAIGKAKQAAKTEIEKLTNMKDKTCEE' A
#
# COMPACT_ATOMS: atom_id res chain seq x y z
N TYR A 1 -8.48 16.76 3.56
CA TYR A 1 -8.83 16.48 4.97
C TYR A 1 -7.60 16.61 5.89
N THR A 2 -6.71 17.59 5.61
CA THR A 2 -5.53 17.92 6.44
C THR A 2 -5.37 19.44 6.63
N SER A 3 -6.27 20.26 6.05
CA SER A 3 -6.11 21.72 5.92
C SER A 3 -7.14 22.54 6.69
N PHE A 4 -8.03 21.91 7.49
CA PHE A 4 -9.09 22.62 8.22
C PHE A 4 -9.20 22.11 9.67
N CYS A 5 -9.17 23.03 10.63
CA CYS A 5 -9.12 22.79 12.09
C CYS A 5 -10.25 21.91 12.70
N PRO A 6 -11.50 21.87 12.19
CA PRO A 6 -12.57 21.10 12.83
C PRO A 6 -12.62 19.62 12.42
N VAL A 7 -11.79 19.16 11.48
CA VAL A 7 -11.84 17.79 10.95
C VAL A 7 -10.53 17.05 11.20
N ARG A 8 -10.59 15.97 11.98
CA ARG A 8 -9.44 15.11 12.25
C ARG A 8 -9.10 14.29 11.01
N PRO A 9 -7.85 14.27 10.51
CA PRO A 9 -7.42 13.39 9.43
C PRO A 9 -7.82 11.94 9.67
N SER A 10 -8.06 11.18 8.60
CA SER A 10 -8.41 9.76 8.71
C SER A 10 -7.31 9.01 9.47
N GLY A 11 -7.63 8.29 10.55
CA GLY A 11 -6.64 7.48 11.29
C GLY A 11 -6.28 6.16 10.62
N ARG A 12 -6.62 5.99 9.33
CA ARG A 12 -6.51 4.74 8.59
C ARG A 12 -5.72 5.00 7.31
N SER A 13 -4.82 4.07 7.01
CA SER A 13 -4.18 3.92 5.71
C SER A 13 -4.92 2.85 4.91
N ALA A 14 -5.13 3.07 3.62
CA ALA A 14 -5.79 2.12 2.74
C ALA A 14 -4.86 1.74 1.58
N TYR A 15 -4.97 0.50 1.13
CA TYR A 15 -4.36 0.06 -0.12
C TYR A 15 -5.44 -0.06 -1.19
N MET A 16 -5.14 0.44 -2.38
CA MET A 16 -6.02 0.35 -3.54
C MET A 16 -5.22 -0.29 -4.67
N GLY A 17 -5.73 -1.40 -5.19
CA GLY A 17 -5.17 -2.07 -6.37
C GLY A 17 -6.08 -1.88 -7.57
N SER A 18 -5.49 -1.73 -8.75
CA SER A 18 -6.20 -1.74 -10.03
C SER A 18 -5.41 -2.56 -11.06
N ASP A 19 -6.14 -3.20 -11.96
CA ASP A 19 -5.59 -4.10 -12.99
C ASP A 19 -5.91 -3.61 -14.43
N GLU A 20 -6.63 -2.50 -14.56
CA GLU A 20 -7.48 -2.27 -15.73
C GLU A 20 -6.75 -1.80 -17.00
N PHE A 21 -5.59 -1.13 -16.92
CA PHE A 21 -4.96 -0.52 -18.11
C PHE A 21 -3.43 -0.61 -18.23
N ALA A 22 -2.69 -0.90 -17.15
CA ALA A 22 -1.22 -0.86 -17.14
C ALA A 22 -0.56 -2.04 -16.41
N GLY A 23 -1.30 -3.14 -16.26
CA GLY A 23 -0.92 -4.27 -15.41
C GLY A 23 -1.25 -4.04 -13.93
N PRO A 24 -0.94 -5.03 -13.07
CA PRO A 24 -1.29 -4.98 -11.66
C PRO A 24 -0.51 -3.87 -10.95
N GLN A 25 -1.25 -2.87 -10.44
CA GLN A 25 -0.67 -1.76 -9.67
C GLN A 25 -1.35 -1.67 -8.31
N MET A 26 -0.55 -1.43 -7.27
CA MET A 26 -1.01 -1.23 -5.90
C MET A 26 -0.53 0.11 -5.38
N PHE A 27 -1.47 0.92 -4.86
CA PHE A 27 -1.20 2.23 -4.30
C PHE A 27 -1.55 2.24 -2.81
N GLY A 28 -0.60 2.69 -1.99
CA GLY A 28 -0.82 2.94 -0.56
C GLY A 28 -1.19 4.39 -0.34
N ILE A 29 -2.37 4.62 0.24
CA ILE A 29 -2.86 5.94 0.64
C ILE A 29 -2.57 6.10 2.14
N ASP A 30 -1.63 6.98 2.44
CA ASP A 30 -1.34 7.39 3.81
C ASP A 30 -2.32 8.49 4.25
N PRO A 31 -2.71 8.54 5.54
CA PRO A 31 -3.58 9.60 6.08
C PRO A 31 -3.08 11.04 5.91
N SER A 32 -1.80 11.24 5.58
CA SER A 32 -1.23 12.52 5.13
C SER A 32 -1.68 12.96 3.72
N GLY A 33 -2.32 12.08 2.95
CA GLY A 33 -2.71 12.32 1.56
C GLY A 33 -1.65 11.91 0.54
N THR A 34 -0.58 11.24 0.97
CA THR A 34 0.47 10.74 0.07
C THR A 34 0.04 9.40 -0.52
N SER A 35 0.01 9.29 -1.85
CA SER A 35 -0.21 8.04 -2.59
C SER A 35 1.09 7.58 -3.24
N LEU A 36 1.66 6.48 -2.76
CA LEU A 36 2.87 5.87 -3.31
C LEU A 36 2.51 4.54 -3.98
N GLY A 37 3.12 4.27 -5.14
CA GLY A 37 3.00 2.99 -5.83
C GLY A 37 3.93 1.96 -5.19
N TYR A 38 3.40 0.79 -4.88
CA TYR A 38 4.11 -0.31 -4.23
C TYR A 38 3.91 -1.61 -5.01
N PHE A 39 4.94 -2.44 -5.09
CA PHE A 39 4.80 -3.84 -5.50
C PHE A 39 4.39 -4.74 -4.32
N GLY A 40 4.81 -4.37 -3.11
CA GLY A 40 4.32 -4.94 -1.86
C GLY A 40 4.61 -3.95 -0.72
N CYS A 41 3.64 -3.75 0.16
CA CYS A 41 3.78 -2.87 1.30
C CYS A 41 2.99 -3.41 2.49
N ALA A 42 3.50 -3.19 3.70
CA ALA A 42 2.85 -3.59 4.95
C ALA A 42 2.68 -2.38 5.87
N ILE A 43 1.48 -2.21 6.42
CA ILE A 43 1.17 -1.15 7.39
C ILE A 43 0.66 -1.77 8.69
N GLY A 44 0.94 -1.13 9.82
CA GLY A 44 0.52 -1.55 11.15
C GLY A 44 1.69 -1.85 12.09
N LYS A 45 1.37 -2.39 13.28
CA LYS A 45 2.33 -2.63 14.37
C LYS A 45 3.44 -3.63 14.00
N ALA A 46 3.15 -4.60 13.13
CA ALA A 46 4.08 -5.63 12.69
C ALA A 46 4.64 -5.40 11.27
N LYS A 47 4.60 -4.15 10.78
CA LYS A 47 5.02 -3.80 9.41
C LYS A 47 6.44 -4.25 9.06
N GLN A 48 7.35 -4.26 10.02
CA GLN A 48 8.75 -4.60 9.77
C GLN A 48 8.95 -6.09 9.48
N ALA A 49 8.23 -6.97 10.19
CA ALA A 49 8.28 -8.41 9.92
C ALA A 49 7.68 -8.75 8.55
N ALA A 50 6.53 -8.15 8.23
CA ALA A 50 5.89 -8.36 6.93
C ALA A 50 6.70 -7.78 5.77
N LYS A 51 7.36 -6.63 5.95
CA LYS A 51 8.24 -6.04 4.93
C LYS A 51 9.42 -6.96 4.60
N THR A 52 10.01 -7.61 5.61
CA THR A 52 11.09 -8.58 5.39
C THR A 52 10.65 -9.77 4.53
N GLU A 53 9.45 -10.30 4.75
CA GLU A 53 8.90 -11.40 3.92
C GLU A 53 8.57 -10.93 2.50
N ILE A 54 8.04 -9.72 2.35
CA ILE A 54 7.77 -9.09 1.06
C ILE A 54 9.07 -8.84 0.28
N GLU A 55 10.14 -8.40 0.94
CA GLU A 55 11.44 -8.13 0.32
C GLU A 55 12.17 -9.43 -0.11
N LYS A 56 11.95 -10.54 0.62
CA LYS A 56 12.41 -11.88 0.20
C LYS A 56 11.73 -12.35 -1.08
N LEU A 57 10.50 -11.94 -1.33
CA LEU A 57 9.72 -12.27 -2.53
C LEU A 57 10.06 -11.29 -3.66
N THR A 58 11.34 -11.28 -4.07
CA THR A 58 11.93 -10.29 -4.98
C THR A 58 11.23 -10.22 -6.36
N ASN A 59 10.54 -11.28 -6.79
CA ASN A 59 9.78 -11.35 -8.05
C ASN A 59 8.27 -11.28 -7.85
N MET A 60 7.75 -10.20 -7.23
CA MET A 60 6.29 -10.00 -7.12
C MET A 60 5.58 -9.74 -8.46
N LYS A 61 6.31 -9.37 -9.52
CA LYS A 61 5.73 -9.13 -10.86
C LYS A 61 5.33 -10.40 -11.60
N ASP A 62 6.01 -11.51 -11.34
CA ASP A 62 5.89 -12.76 -12.11
C ASP A 62 5.06 -13.83 -11.36
N LYS A 63 4.46 -13.46 -10.23
CA LYS A 63 3.61 -14.37 -9.45
C LYS A 63 2.22 -14.48 -10.07
N THR A 64 1.73 -15.71 -10.18
CA THR A 64 0.34 -15.98 -10.55
C THR A 64 -0.57 -15.67 -9.36
N CYS A 65 -1.83 -15.34 -9.63
CA CYS A 65 -2.83 -14.97 -8.61
C CYS A 65 -3.21 -16.11 -7.64
N GLU A 66 -2.66 -17.31 -7.83
CA GLU A 66 -2.82 -18.46 -6.94
C GLU A 66 -1.72 -18.55 -5.85
N GLU A 67 -0.63 -17.79 -5.98
CA GLU A 67 0.55 -17.74 -5.07
C GLU A 67 0.85 -16.33 -4.52
#